data_AF-A2FYL4-F1
#
_entry.id   AF-A2FYL4-F1
#
_cell.length_a   1.000
_cell.length_b   1.000
_cell.length_c   1.000
_cell.angle_alpha   90.00
_cell.angle_beta   90.00
_cell.angle_gamma   90.00
#
_symmetry.space_group_name_H-M   'P 1'
#
loop_
_entity.id
_entity.type
_entity.pdbx_description
1 polymer ?
#
loop_
_entity_poly.entity_id
_entity_poly.type
_entity_poly.pdbx_seq_one_letter_code
_entity_poly.pdbx_strand_id
1 'polypeptide(L)'
;MTTSVIVHEAINEEYEYIQYNKQLRLIRSVKDDMYQMQSILTACFAPENKTPNEWFELNSTHELLSEFEHVELKKMYQDRQNLPSFLKGIYVHKFLVSSIAMWTSPRYAIYILMLLDELCTK
;
A
#
# COMPACT_ATOMS: atom_id res chain seq x y z
N MET A 1 -15.91 -15.90 -15.02
CA MET A 1 -15.00 -15.01 -14.27
C MET A 1 -15.67 -13.65 -14.23
N THR A 2 -15.87 -13.07 -13.05
CA THR A 2 -16.40 -11.71 -12.92
C THR A 2 -15.24 -10.75 -13.13
N THR A 3 -15.24 -10.02 -14.24
CA THR A 3 -14.24 -8.97 -14.50
C THR A 3 -14.37 -7.93 -13.39
N SER A 4 -13.42 -7.90 -12.46
CA SER A 4 -13.42 -6.94 -11.37
C SER A 4 -12.87 -5.63 -11.92
N VAL A 5 -13.74 -4.69 -12.24
CA VAL A 5 -13.33 -3.36 -12.71
C VAL A 5 -12.67 -2.61 -11.55
N ILE A 6 -11.40 -2.24 -11.72
CA ILE A 6 -10.73 -1.30 -10.81
C ILE A 6 -11.35 0.08 -11.03
N VAL A 7 -11.77 0.70 -9.93
CA VAL A 7 -12.31 2.07 -9.95
C VAL A 7 -11.26 3.01 -9.36
N HIS A 8 -10.96 4.06 -10.12
CA HIS A 8 -10.13 5.19 -9.69
C HIS A 8 -11.07 6.34 -9.33
N GLU A 9 -10.99 6.82 -8.09
CA GLU A 9 -11.78 7.96 -7.60
C GLU A 9 -10.82 9.03 -7.05
N ALA A 10 -10.81 10.20 -7.68
CA ALA A 10 -9.92 11.28 -7.26
C ALA A 10 -10.28 11.79 -5.84
N ILE A 11 -9.28 11.93 -4.98
CA ILE A 11 -9.38 12.64 -3.70
C ILE A 11 -9.05 14.12 -3.93
N ASN A 12 -7.99 14.38 -4.69
CA ASN A 12 -7.56 15.68 -5.18
C ASN A 12 -6.64 15.47 -6.41
N GLU A 13 -5.91 16.49 -6.83
CA GLU A 13 -5.02 16.42 -8.01
C GLU A 13 -3.83 15.47 -7.84
N GLU A 14 -3.42 15.16 -6.61
CA GLU A 14 -2.22 14.35 -6.31
C GLU A 14 -2.55 12.95 -5.78
N TYR A 15 -3.78 12.73 -5.30
CA TYR A 15 -4.18 11.51 -4.60
C TYR A 15 -5.51 10.96 -5.11
N GLU A 16 -5.60 9.64 -5.14
CA GLU A 16 -6.80 8.91 -5.54
C GLU A 16 -7.08 7.74 -4.59
N TYR A 17 -8.34 7.32 -4.55
CA TYR A 17 -8.72 5.98 -4.13
C TYR A 17 -8.60 5.02 -5.30
N ILE A 18 -7.89 3.92 -5.10
CA ILE A 18 -7.99 2.72 -5.94
C ILE A 18 -8.91 1.74 -5.23
N GLN A 19 -10.00 1.36 -5.89
CA GLN A 19 -10.94 0.38 -5.37
C GLN A 19 -10.96 -0.89 -6.21
N TYR A 20 -10.77 -2.02 -5.53
CA TYR A 20 -10.99 -3.36 -6.03
C TYR A 20 -12.14 -3.97 -5.25
N ASN A 21 -13.18 -4.44 -5.93
CA ASN A 21 -14.38 -5.01 -5.29
C ASN A 21 -15.04 -4.07 -4.23
N LYS A 22 -15.95 -4.60 -3.40
CA LYS A 22 -16.68 -3.79 -2.39
C LYS A 22 -15.89 -3.54 -1.09
N GLN A 23 -14.78 -4.23 -0.88
CA GLN A 23 -14.07 -4.29 0.39
C GLN A 23 -12.68 -3.64 0.33
N LEU A 24 -11.99 -3.68 -0.80
CA LEU A 24 -10.62 -3.20 -0.90
C LEU A 24 -10.57 -1.81 -1.51
N ARG A 25 -10.15 -0.83 -0.70
CA ARG A 25 -9.91 0.54 -1.13
C ARG A 25 -8.58 1.03 -0.56
N LEU A 26 -7.67 1.45 -1.43
CA LEU A 26 -6.34 1.96 -1.08
C LEU A 26 -6.24 3.43 -1.46
N ILE A 27 -5.43 4.20 -0.73
CA ILE A 27 -5.05 5.56 -1.12
C ILE A 27 -3.72 5.47 -1.89
N ARG A 28 -3.70 6.03 -3.10
CA ARG A 28 -2.51 6.10 -3.95
C ARG A 28 -2.17 7.56 -4.25
N SER A 29 -0.89 7.89 -4.20
CA SER A 29 -0.36 9.11 -4.77
C SER A 29 -0.11 8.89 -6.26
N VAL A 30 -0.80 9.67 -7.09
CA VAL A 30 -0.82 9.48 -8.55
C VAL A 30 0.54 9.80 -9.16
N LYS A 31 1.23 10.81 -8.62
CA LYS A 31 2.47 11.35 -9.18
C LYS A 31 3.65 10.38 -9.10
N ASP A 32 3.75 9.62 -8.03
CA ASP A 32 4.90 8.75 -7.74
C ASP A 32 4.55 7.29 -7.49
N ASP A 33 3.30 6.90 -7.78
CA ASP A 33 2.82 5.52 -7.72
C ASP A 33 3.00 4.86 -6.33
N MET A 34 2.95 5.67 -5.26
CA MET A 34 3.08 5.21 -3.89
C MET A 34 1.72 5.04 -3.20
N TYR A 35 1.63 4.05 -2.33
CA TYR A 35 0.40 3.67 -1.62
C TYR A 35 0.50 4.03 -0.15
N GLN A 36 -0.55 4.60 0.41
CA GLN A 36 -0.60 4.88 1.84
C GLN A 36 -0.67 3.57 2.64
N MET A 37 0.31 3.33 3.48
CA MET A 37 0.44 2.09 4.25
C MET A 37 -0.75 1.85 5.18
N GLN A 38 -1.29 2.91 5.78
CA GLN A 38 -2.48 2.79 6.63
C GLN A 38 -3.69 2.24 5.86
N SER A 39 -3.90 2.68 4.62
CA SER A 39 -4.99 2.17 3.78
C SER A 39 -4.83 0.68 3.44
N ILE A 40 -3.58 0.20 3.30
CA ILE A 40 -3.26 -1.24 3.12
C ILE A 40 -3.65 -2.03 4.37
N LEU A 41 -3.25 -1.53 5.55
CA LEU A 41 -3.57 -2.16 6.83
C LEU A 41 -5.10 -2.24 7.04
N THR A 42 -5.80 -1.15 6.78
CA THR A 42 -7.27 -1.09 6.85
C THR A 42 -7.93 -2.06 5.89
N ALA A 43 -7.49 -2.12 4.63
CA ALA A 43 -8.01 -3.07 3.64
C ALA A 43 -7.75 -4.54 4.03
N CYS A 44 -6.72 -4.80 4.83
CA CYS A 44 -6.38 -6.12 5.34
C CYS A 44 -6.98 -6.43 6.73
N PHE A 45 -7.88 -5.58 7.25
CA PHE A 45 -8.48 -5.73 8.57
C PHE A 45 -7.43 -5.91 9.68
N ALA A 46 -6.37 -5.09 9.64
CA ALA A 46 -5.33 -5.08 10.67
C ALA A 46 -5.96 -4.89 12.07
N PRO A 47 -5.51 -5.63 13.10
CA PRO A 47 -5.92 -5.36 14.47
C PRO A 47 -5.37 -4.00 14.93
N GLU A 48 -6.04 -3.35 15.88
CA GLU A 48 -5.72 -1.97 16.31
C GLU A 48 -4.28 -1.80 16.84
N ASN A 49 -3.71 -2.86 17.39
CA ASN A 49 -2.34 -2.84 17.90
C ASN A 49 -1.28 -2.92 16.79
N LYS A 50 -1.68 -3.09 15.52
CA LYS A 50 -0.77 -3.23 14.39
C LYS A 50 -0.58 -1.88 13.68
N THR A 51 0.62 -1.34 13.75
CA THR A 51 0.92 0.00 13.21
C THR A 51 1.91 -0.07 12.04
N PRO A 52 1.93 0.93 11.14
CA PRO A 52 2.91 1.00 10.06
C PRO A 52 4.37 0.84 10.52
N ASN A 53 4.74 1.42 11.66
CA ASN A 53 6.12 1.38 12.16
C ASN A 53 6.57 -0.04 12.53
N GLU A 54 5.70 -0.88 13.08
CA GLU A 54 6.06 -2.24 13.51
C GLU A 54 6.51 -3.14 12.35
N TRP A 55 6.05 -2.87 11.13
CA TRP A 55 6.54 -3.60 9.97
C TRP A 55 8.02 -3.28 9.70
N PHE A 56 8.46 -2.04 9.92
CA PHE A 56 9.84 -1.61 9.71
C PHE A 56 10.80 -2.18 10.76
N GLU A 57 10.30 -2.61 11.92
CA GLU A 57 11.10 -3.23 12.99
C GLU A 57 11.39 -4.73 12.77
N LEU A 58 10.83 -5.33 11.71
CA LEU A 58 11.03 -6.75 11.42
C LEU A 58 12.36 -7.00 10.72
N ASN A 59 13.07 -8.05 11.16
CA ASN A 59 14.26 -8.55 10.46
C ASN A 59 13.98 -8.87 8.98
N SER A 60 12.83 -9.48 8.67
CA SER A 60 12.42 -9.77 7.28
C SER A 60 12.19 -8.51 6.45
N THR A 61 11.82 -7.40 7.07
CA THR A 61 11.67 -6.12 6.40
C THR A 61 13.03 -5.49 6.12
N HIS A 62 13.96 -5.55 7.06
CA HIS A 62 15.34 -5.12 6.81
C HIS A 62 16.00 -5.94 5.69
N GLU A 63 15.82 -7.26 5.68
CA GLU A 63 16.25 -8.13 4.59
C GLU A 63 15.64 -7.70 3.26
N LEU A 64 14.32 -7.54 3.19
CA LEU A 64 13.63 -7.07 1.97
C LEU A 64 14.12 -5.69 1.51
N LEU A 65 14.34 -4.75 2.43
CA LEU A 65 14.81 -3.40 2.10
C LEU A 65 16.27 -3.39 1.63
N SER A 66 17.09 -4.33 2.10
CA SER A 66 18.50 -4.46 1.69
C SER A 66 18.66 -4.77 0.20
N GLU A 67 17.71 -5.50 -0.40
CA GLU A 67 17.66 -5.73 -1.86
C GLU A 67 17.48 -4.44 -2.68
N PHE A 68 17.00 -3.38 -2.04
CA PHE A 68 16.84 -2.07 -2.65
C PHE A 68 17.93 -1.08 -2.25
N GLU A 69 18.99 -1.47 -1.53
CA GLU A 69 20.06 -0.54 -1.09
C GLU A 69 20.81 0.14 -2.25
N HIS A 70 20.81 -0.46 -3.45
CA HIS A 70 21.33 0.17 -4.67
C HIS A 70 20.36 1.21 -5.27
N VAL A 71 19.14 1.30 -4.74
CA VAL A 71 18.13 2.31 -5.02
C VAL A 71 18.06 3.24 -3.80
N GLU A 72 17.84 4.53 -4.01
CA GLU A 72 17.60 5.44 -2.88
C GLU A 72 16.38 4.94 -2.08
N LEU A 73 16.55 4.55 -0.81
CA LEU A 73 15.45 4.06 0.05
C LEU A 73 14.24 5.01 0.12
N LYS A 74 14.48 6.31 -0.09
CA LYS A 74 13.44 7.35 -0.21
C LYS A 74 12.49 7.14 -1.39
N LYS A 75 12.87 6.32 -2.38
CA LYS A 75 12.02 5.87 -3.48
C LYS A 75 11.15 4.68 -3.09
N MET A 76 11.48 3.98 -2.00
CA MET A 76 10.76 2.79 -1.52
C MET A 76 9.70 3.13 -0.48
N TYR A 77 9.99 4.06 0.42
CA TYR A 77 9.01 4.57 1.38
C TYR A 77 9.27 6.03 1.76
N GLN A 78 8.22 6.74 2.16
CA GLN A 78 8.27 8.15 2.57
C GLN A 78 7.30 8.39 3.72
N ASP A 79 7.77 9.03 4.78
CA ASP A 79 6.90 9.51 5.85
C ASP A 79 6.37 10.91 5.52
N ARG A 80 5.07 11.01 5.23
CA ARG A 80 4.41 12.26 4.76
C ARG A 80 3.50 12.84 5.86
N GLN A 81 4.07 13.19 7.02
CA GLN A 81 3.31 13.76 8.14
C GLN A 81 2.79 15.18 7.89
N ASN A 82 3.29 15.87 6.87
CA ASN A 82 2.91 17.22 6.49
C ASN A 82 1.57 17.31 5.72
N LEU A 83 0.95 16.19 5.37
CA LEU A 83 -0.32 16.13 4.64
C LEU A 83 -1.55 16.33 5.57
N PRO A 84 -2.74 16.60 5.01
CA PRO A 84 -4.00 16.60 5.77
C PRO A 84 -4.23 15.30 6.54
N SER A 85 -4.98 15.35 7.65
CA SER A 85 -5.07 14.27 8.65
C SER A 85 -5.38 12.87 8.09
N PHE A 86 -6.24 12.75 7.08
CA PHE A 86 -6.58 11.44 6.49
C PHE A 86 -5.59 10.97 5.40
N LEU A 87 -4.77 11.88 4.86
CA LEU A 87 -3.74 11.59 3.86
C LEU A 87 -2.36 11.41 4.47
N LYS A 88 -2.07 11.96 5.64
CA LYS A 88 -0.76 11.81 6.29
C LYS A 88 -0.45 10.35 6.63
N GLY A 89 0.83 10.04 6.68
CA GLY A 89 1.33 8.71 7.06
C GLY A 89 2.46 8.24 6.16
N ILE A 90 2.81 6.97 6.33
CA ILE A 90 3.86 6.33 5.53
C ILE A 90 3.28 5.92 4.18
N TYR A 91 3.95 6.34 3.11
CA TYR A 91 3.69 5.91 1.74
C TYR A 91 4.76 4.94 1.31
N VAL A 92 4.36 3.88 0.61
CA VAL A 92 5.25 2.79 0.19
C VAL A 92 5.12 2.55 -1.31
N HIS A 93 6.24 2.22 -1.95
CA HIS A 93 6.27 1.84 -3.35
C HIS A 93 5.48 0.55 -3.59
N LYS A 94 4.88 0.39 -4.77
CA LYS A 94 4.03 -0.77 -5.12
C LYS A 94 4.64 -2.15 -4.84
N PHE A 95 5.97 -2.27 -4.94
CA PHE A 95 6.70 -3.50 -4.65
C PHE A 95 6.62 -3.95 -3.19
N LEU A 96 6.39 -3.03 -2.25
CA LEU A 96 6.26 -3.36 -0.83
C LEU A 96 4.82 -3.68 -0.42
N VAL A 97 3.83 -3.32 -1.25
CA VAL A 97 2.40 -3.43 -0.92
C VAL A 97 1.99 -4.86 -0.61
N SER A 98 2.46 -5.84 -1.41
CA SER A 98 2.16 -7.26 -1.20
C SER A 98 2.80 -7.81 0.08
N SER A 99 4.05 -7.43 0.38
CA SER A 99 4.75 -7.82 1.61
C SER A 99 4.05 -7.30 2.86
N ILE A 100 3.66 -6.02 2.85
CA ILE A 100 2.92 -5.38 3.94
C ILE A 100 1.54 -6.02 4.11
N ALA A 101 0.84 -6.29 3.02
CA ALA A 101 -0.44 -6.98 3.04
C ALA A 101 -0.32 -8.40 3.64
N MET A 102 0.69 -9.16 3.21
CA MET A 102 0.95 -10.52 3.70
C MET A 102 1.29 -10.53 5.19
N TRP A 103 2.15 -9.61 5.62
CA TRP A 103 2.43 -9.42 7.04
C TRP A 103 1.18 -9.04 7.82
N THR A 104 0.33 -8.17 7.27
CA THR A 104 -0.89 -7.68 7.93
C THR A 104 -1.89 -8.82 8.12
N SER A 105 -2.27 -9.47 7.02
CA SER A 105 -3.21 -10.58 6.99
C SER A 105 -3.05 -11.39 5.70
N PRO A 106 -2.45 -12.61 5.74
CA PRO A 106 -2.32 -13.46 4.56
C PRO A 106 -3.65 -13.74 3.86
N ARG A 107 -4.75 -13.82 4.63
CA ARG A 107 -6.10 -14.05 4.10
C ARG A 107 -6.57 -12.91 3.20
N TYR A 108 -6.38 -11.66 3.63
CA TYR A 108 -6.85 -10.50 2.88
C TYR A 108 -5.82 -10.00 1.86
N ALA A 109 -4.54 -10.36 2.03
CA ALA A 109 -3.48 -10.07 1.07
C ALA A 109 -3.78 -10.59 -0.34
N ILE A 110 -4.54 -11.69 -0.47
CA ILE A 110 -4.97 -12.24 -1.76
C ILE A 110 -5.69 -11.17 -2.61
N TYR A 111 -6.56 -10.36 -2.01
CA TYR A 111 -7.29 -9.33 -2.76
C TYR A 111 -6.37 -8.20 -3.22
N ILE A 112 -5.34 -7.88 -2.44
CA ILE A 112 -4.30 -6.92 -2.83
C ILE A 112 -3.46 -7.47 -3.97
N LEU A 113 -3.07 -8.74 -3.91
CA LEU A 113 -2.33 -9.40 -4.99
C LEU A 113 -3.14 -9.39 -6.30
N MET A 114 -4.44 -9.68 -6.24
CA MET A 114 -5.32 -9.61 -7.41
C MET A 114 -5.47 -8.18 -7.94
N LEU A 115 -5.56 -7.17 -7.07
CA LEU A 115 -5.56 -5.76 -7.48
C LEU A 115 -4.25 -5.42 -8.22
N LEU A 116 -3.10 -5.77 -7.66
CA LEU A 116 -1.80 -5.45 -8.24
C LEU A 116 -1.58 -6.15 -9.58
N ASP A 117 -2.03 -7.40 -9.72
CA ASP A 117 -1.99 -8.15 -10.99
C ASP A 117 -2.82 -7.45 -12.10
N GLU A 118 -4.04 -7.04 -11.76
CA GLU A 118 -4.93 -6.31 -12.68
C GLU A 118 -4.40 -4.89 -13.01
N LEU A 119 -3.62 -4.27 -12.13
CA LEU A 119 -2.92 -3.00 -12.41
C LEU A 119 -1.69 -3.18 -13.31
N CYS A 120 -1.01 -4.33 -13.24
CA CYS A 120 0.19 -4.62 -14.04
C CYS A 120 -0.14 -5.09 -15.46
N THR A 121 -1.37 -5.53 -15.71
CA THR A 121 -1.81 -6.09 -17.00
C THR A 121 -2.38 -5.06 -17.98
N LYS A 122 -2.42 -3.78 -17.59
CA LYS A 122 -2.90 -2.64 -18.40
C LYS A 122 -1.76 -1.69 -18.73
#